data_AF-A0A917ZPD2-F1
#
_entry.id   AF-A0A917ZPD2-F1
#
_cell.length_a   1.000
_cell.length_b   1.000
_cell.length_c   1.000
_cell.angle_alpha   90.00
_cell.angle_beta   90.00
_cell.angle_gamma   90.00
#
_symmetry.space_group_name_H-M   'P 1'
#
loop_
_entity.id
_entity.type
_entity.pdbx_description
1 polymer ?
#
loop_
_entity_poly.entity_id
_entity_poly.type
_entity_poly.pdbx_seq_one_letter_code
_entity_poly.pdbx_strand_id
1 'polypeptide(L)'
;MNPTAEDRVRNLLIALSEEALELATSALMLAHPIDGPAFGLRFIPELSQAARRLEQLTVAALRQSGVSWDVLAERYGVSRQSMHRRLSEDVDRQLEQAQLFPDMNQEHAERLLETASALASFLQESLVDDWEAGPNAADARRRQPQSWWREREADG
;
A
#
# COMPACT_ATOMS: atom_id res chain seq x y z
N MET A 1 -9.38 27.71 8.55
CA MET A 1 -10.77 27.35 8.91
C MET A 1 -10.71 25.91 9.38
N ASN A 2 -11.33 25.53 10.50
CA ASN A 2 -11.30 24.12 10.93
C ASN A 2 -12.10 23.27 9.93
N PRO A 3 -11.59 22.10 9.49
CA PRO A 3 -12.32 21.24 8.55
C PRO A 3 -13.63 20.78 9.16
N THR A 4 -14.69 20.74 8.36
CA THR A 4 -15.99 20.21 8.77
C THR A 4 -15.91 18.70 9.03
N ALA A 5 -16.96 18.10 9.60
CA ALA A 5 -17.00 16.64 9.76
C ALA A 5 -16.94 15.92 8.40
N GLU A 6 -17.60 16.49 7.39
CA GLU A 6 -17.57 15.99 6.01
C GLU A 6 -16.16 16.11 5.41
N ASP A 7 -15.50 17.26 5.57
CA ASP A 7 -14.12 17.44 5.10
C ASP A 7 -13.16 16.44 5.74
N ARG A 8 -13.30 16.20 7.06
CA ARG A 8 -12.45 15.23 7.76
C ARG A 8 -12.60 13.82 7.20
N VAL A 9 -13.83 13.40 6.93
CA VAL A 9 -14.12 12.09 6.31
C VAL A 9 -13.58 12.05 4.89
N ARG A 10 -13.82 13.08 4.07
CA ARG A 10 -13.30 13.17 2.70
C ARG A 10 -11.78 13.04 2.68
N ASN A 11 -11.08 13.78 3.52
CA ASN A 11 -9.62 13.78 3.59
C ASN A 11 -9.08 12.40 4.02
N LEU A 12 -9.75 11.73 4.96
CA LEU A 12 -9.42 10.35 5.35
C LEU A 12 -9.64 9.36 4.20
N LEU A 13 -10.71 9.51 3.42
CA LEU A 13 -10.98 8.63 2.28
C LEU A 13 -9.95 8.83 1.15
N ILE A 14 -9.47 10.06 0.96
CA ILE A 14 -8.37 10.34 0.02
C ILE A 14 -7.09 9.64 0.51
N ALA A 15 -6.67 9.85 1.75
CA ALA A 15 -5.47 9.21 2.31
C ALA A 15 -5.57 7.67 2.32
N LEU A 16 -6.76 7.12 2.61
CA LEU A 16 -7.05 5.69 2.48
C LEU A 16 -6.82 5.20 1.04
N SER A 17 -7.28 5.97 0.05
CA SER A 17 -7.15 5.63 -1.37
C SER A 17 -5.70 5.69 -1.81
N GLU A 18 -4.96 6.72 -1.41
CA GLU A 18 -3.52 6.85 -1.63
C GLU A 18 -2.78 5.61 -1.10
N GLU A 19 -2.98 5.27 0.17
CA GLU A 19 -2.30 4.14 0.79
C GLU A 19 -2.69 2.79 0.16
N ALA A 20 -3.95 2.62 -0.24
CA ALA A 20 -4.40 1.43 -0.95
C ALA A 20 -3.73 1.29 -2.33
N LEU A 21 -3.55 2.41 -3.05
CA LEU A 21 -2.92 2.43 -4.36
C LEU A 21 -1.39 2.26 -4.27
N GLU A 22 -0.76 2.76 -3.22
CA GLU A 22 0.66 2.49 -2.91
C GLU A 22 0.88 0.98 -2.69
N LEU A 23 0.01 0.36 -1.87
CA LEU A 23 0.04 -1.08 -1.61
C LEU A 23 -0.17 -1.88 -2.91
N ALA A 24 -1.15 -1.48 -3.74
CA ALA A 24 -1.44 -2.14 -5.01
C ALA A 24 -0.27 -2.02 -6.01
N THR A 25 0.32 -0.83 -6.12
CA THR A 25 1.48 -0.57 -7.00
C THR A 25 2.67 -1.44 -6.59
N SER A 26 2.99 -1.46 -5.30
CA SER A 26 4.05 -2.33 -4.76
C SER A 26 3.76 -3.81 -5.00
N ALA A 27 2.51 -4.26 -4.86
CA ALA A 27 2.13 -5.64 -5.14
C ALA A 27 2.26 -5.99 -6.64
N LEU A 28 1.92 -5.06 -7.55
CA LEU A 28 2.12 -5.23 -8.99
C LEU A 28 3.61 -5.37 -9.33
N MET A 29 4.47 -4.56 -8.73
CA MET A 29 5.93 -4.70 -8.92
C MET A 29 6.44 -6.09 -8.51
N LEU A 30 5.90 -6.66 -7.43
CA LEU A 30 6.25 -8.02 -7.00
C LEU A 30 5.66 -9.13 -7.88
N ALA A 31 4.61 -8.84 -8.63
CA ALA A 31 3.99 -9.82 -9.53
C ALA A 31 4.85 -10.11 -10.78
N HIS A 32 5.81 -9.23 -11.11
CA HIS A 32 6.72 -9.45 -12.24
C HIS A 32 7.56 -10.73 -12.04
N PRO A 33 7.45 -11.76 -12.90
CA PRO A 33 8.09 -13.07 -12.64
C PRO A 33 9.62 -13.03 -12.57
N ILE A 34 10.23 -12.19 -13.39
CA ILE A 34 11.68 -12.03 -13.49
C ILE A 34 12.19 -11.13 -12.33
N ASP A 35 11.62 -9.94 -12.20
CA ASP A 35 12.16 -8.88 -11.33
C ASP A 35 11.55 -8.84 -9.93
N GLY A 36 10.30 -9.30 -9.78
CA GLY A 36 9.56 -9.34 -8.53
C GLY A 36 10.34 -9.96 -7.36
N PRO A 37 11.05 -11.09 -7.54
CA PRO A 37 11.88 -11.65 -6.46
C PRO A 37 13.05 -10.74 -6.01
N ALA A 38 13.60 -9.92 -6.91
CA ALA A 38 14.64 -8.96 -6.54
C ALA A 38 14.03 -7.76 -5.78
N PHE A 39 12.90 -7.28 -6.27
CA PHE A 39 12.10 -6.23 -5.66
C PHE A 39 11.55 -6.63 -4.27
N GLY A 40 11.29 -7.91 -4.03
CA GLY A 40 10.75 -8.44 -2.78
C GLY A 40 11.45 -7.96 -1.51
N LEU A 41 12.79 -7.90 -1.51
CA LEU A 41 13.53 -7.49 -0.32
C LEU A 41 13.30 -6.01 0.06
N ARG A 42 13.03 -5.16 -0.93
CA ARG A 42 12.75 -3.74 -0.74
C ARG A 42 11.28 -3.50 -0.39
N PHE A 43 10.37 -4.06 -1.19
CA PHE A 43 8.96 -3.71 -1.08
C PHE A 43 8.19 -4.53 -0.03
N ILE A 44 8.63 -5.71 0.40
CA ILE A 44 7.89 -6.49 1.43
C ILE A 44 7.78 -5.73 2.78
N PRO A 45 8.85 -5.12 3.30
CA PRO A 45 8.74 -4.25 4.48
C PRO A 45 7.77 -3.08 4.27
N GLU A 46 7.84 -2.43 3.11
CA GLU A 46 6.99 -1.29 2.73
C GLU A 46 5.51 -1.72 2.64
N LEU A 47 5.21 -2.83 1.97
CA LEU A 47 3.88 -3.46 1.90
C LEU A 47 3.33 -3.78 3.29
N SER A 48 4.16 -4.32 4.18
CA SER A 48 3.74 -4.66 5.55
C SER A 48 3.38 -3.40 6.35
N GLN A 49 4.11 -2.31 6.12
CA GLN A 49 3.81 -1.02 6.75
C GLN A 49 2.56 -0.38 6.13
N ALA A 50 2.43 -0.42 4.81
CA ALA A 50 1.29 0.11 4.07
C ALA A 50 -0.02 -0.59 4.46
N ALA A 51 -0.01 -1.92 4.58
CA ALA A 51 -1.16 -2.69 5.03
C ALA A 51 -1.61 -2.29 6.45
N ARG A 52 -0.65 -2.00 7.35
CA ARG A 52 -0.97 -1.49 8.71
C ARG A 52 -1.56 -0.09 8.67
N ARG A 53 -0.99 0.82 7.87
CA ARG A 53 -1.53 2.18 7.69
C ARG A 53 -2.93 2.15 7.09
N LEU A 54 -3.16 1.29 6.10
CA LEU A 54 -4.47 1.09 5.48
C LEU A 54 -5.51 0.61 6.50
N GLU A 55 -5.16 -0.30 7.41
CA GLU A 55 -6.03 -0.70 8.52
C GLU A 55 -6.38 0.49 9.43
N GLN A 56 -5.37 1.27 9.82
CA GLN A 56 -5.54 2.45 10.67
C GLN A 56 -6.43 3.51 10.01
N LEU A 57 -6.21 3.81 8.73
CA LEU A 57 -7.01 4.75 7.93
C LEU A 57 -8.45 4.26 7.74
N THR A 58 -8.64 2.95 7.52
CA THR A 58 -9.98 2.35 7.42
C THR A 58 -10.75 2.55 8.73
N VAL A 59 -10.11 2.25 9.86
CA VAL A 59 -10.71 2.45 11.17
C VAL A 59 -10.96 3.93 11.44
N ALA A 60 -10.03 4.83 11.11
CA ALA A 60 -10.20 6.28 11.24
C ALA A 60 -11.41 6.78 10.46
N ALA A 61 -11.55 6.39 9.19
CA ALA A 61 -12.69 6.76 8.35
C ALA A 61 -14.02 6.28 8.96
N LEU A 62 -14.11 5.00 9.34
CA LEU A 62 -15.31 4.44 9.97
C LEU A 62 -15.65 5.14 11.30
N ARG A 63 -14.65 5.45 12.12
CA ARG A 63 -14.82 6.18 13.39
C ARG A 63 -15.35 7.59 13.15
N GLN A 64 -14.82 8.32 12.17
CA GLN A 64 -15.32 9.65 11.80
C GLN A 64 -16.73 9.60 11.17
N SER A 65 -17.11 8.49 10.55
CA SER A 65 -18.47 8.24 10.07
C SER A 65 -19.45 7.77 11.17
N GLY A 66 -19.04 7.72 12.44
CA GLY A 66 -19.90 7.41 13.58
C GLY A 66 -19.93 5.94 14.01
N VAL A 67 -19.16 5.06 13.39
CA VAL A 67 -19.06 3.65 13.81
C VAL A 67 -18.36 3.56 15.15
N SER A 68 -18.93 2.84 16.13
CA SER A 68 -18.35 2.71 17.47
C SER A 68 -17.19 1.70 17.51
N TRP A 69 -16.31 1.83 18.51
CA TRP A 69 -15.27 0.83 18.78
C TRP A 69 -15.84 -0.55 19.10
N ASP A 70 -17.02 -0.64 19.69
CA ASP A 70 -17.70 -1.91 19.96
C ASP A 70 -18.06 -2.64 18.67
N VAL A 71 -18.68 -1.94 17.71
CA VAL A 71 -19.05 -2.51 16.41
C VAL A 71 -17.79 -2.94 15.64
N LEU A 72 -16.75 -2.12 15.66
CA LEU A 72 -15.48 -2.47 15.03
C LEU A 72 -14.85 -3.72 15.67
N ALA A 73 -14.81 -3.80 16.99
CA ALA A 73 -14.21 -4.93 17.70
C ALA A 73 -14.98 -6.23 17.46
N GLU A 74 -16.31 -6.16 17.44
CA GLU A 74 -17.20 -7.27 17.07
C GLU A 74 -16.87 -7.79 15.66
N ARG A 75 -16.70 -6.90 14.68
CA ARG A 75 -16.34 -7.29 13.30
C ARG A 75 -14.96 -7.94 13.20
N TYR A 76 -14.02 -7.55 14.06
CA TYR A 76 -12.69 -8.16 14.16
C TYR A 76 -12.66 -9.44 15.01
N GLY A 77 -13.76 -9.79 15.69
CA GLY A 77 -13.80 -10.94 16.59
C GLY A 77 -12.94 -10.77 17.85
N VAL A 78 -12.72 -9.53 18.30
CA VAL A 78 -11.90 -9.21 19.48
C VAL A 78 -12.70 -8.35 20.48
N SER A 79 -12.17 -8.17 21.70
CA SER A 79 -12.78 -7.25 22.66
C SER A 79 -12.51 -5.79 22.30
N ARG A 80 -13.44 -4.90 22.66
CA ARG A 80 -13.29 -3.44 22.52
C ARG A 80 -11.96 -2.95 23.09
N GLN A 81 -11.58 -3.42 24.28
CA GLN A 81 -10.36 -2.99 24.95
C GLN A 81 -9.09 -3.48 24.23
N SER A 82 -9.10 -4.69 23.67
CA SER A 82 -7.99 -5.20 22.87
C SER A 82 -7.83 -4.40 21.58
N MET A 83 -8.94 -4.11 20.89
CA MET A 83 -8.90 -3.31 19.66
C MET A 83 -8.43 -1.88 19.94
N HIS A 84 -9.00 -1.23 20.95
CA HIS A 84 -8.64 0.13 21.31
C HIS A 84 -7.16 0.24 21.67
N ARG A 85 -6.63 -0.68 22.50
CA ARG A 85 -5.21 -0.71 22.86
C ARG A 85 -4.29 -0.85 21.63
N ARG A 86 -4.72 -1.60 20.62
CA ARG A 86 -3.94 -1.84 19.41
C ARG A 86 -3.92 -0.65 18.46
N LEU A 87 -5.03 0.10 18.37
CA LEU A 87 -5.26 1.01 17.24
C LEU A 87 -5.53 2.46 17.61
N SER A 88 -5.93 2.80 18.85
CA SER A 88 -6.46 4.14 19.12
C SER A 88 -5.48 5.27 18.81
N GLU A 89 -4.23 5.16 19.27
CA GLU A 89 -3.21 6.19 19.06
C GLU A 89 -2.84 6.35 17.59
N ASP A 90 -2.76 5.23 16.87
CA ASP A 90 -2.43 5.25 15.44
C ASP A 90 -3.58 5.83 14.60
N VAL A 91 -4.82 5.51 14.95
CA VAL A 91 -6.03 6.04 14.31
C VAL A 91 -6.11 7.55 14.49
N ASP A 92 -5.86 8.06 15.70
CA ASP A 92 -5.84 9.49 15.97
C ASP A 92 -4.72 10.19 15.17
N ARG A 93 -3.54 9.55 15.06
CA ARG A 93 -2.44 10.06 14.24
C ARG A 93 -2.81 10.12 12.75
N GLN A 94 -3.42 9.06 12.20
CA GLN A 94 -3.83 9.06 10.79
C GLN A 94 -4.90 10.10 10.50
N LEU A 95 -5.84 10.29 11.43
CA LEU A 95 -6.83 11.37 11.34
C LEU A 95 -6.15 12.73 11.21
N GLU A 96 -5.19 13.03 12.09
CA GLU A 96 -4.43 14.29 12.06
C GLU A 96 -3.66 14.44 10.74
N GLN A 97 -2.87 13.44 10.35
CA GLN A 97 -2.06 13.49 9.13
C GLN A 97 -2.90 13.71 7.88
N ALA A 98 -4.04 13.03 7.75
CA ALA A 98 -4.95 13.21 6.62
C ALA A 98 -5.47 14.65 6.50
N GLN A 99 -5.55 15.41 7.60
CA GLN A 99 -5.98 16.82 7.55
C GLN A 99 -4.87 17.80 7.18
N LEU A 100 -3.59 17.43 7.33
CA LEU A 100 -2.48 18.35 7.12
C LEU A 100 -2.22 18.62 5.64
N PHE A 101 -2.35 17.59 4.78
CA PHE A 101 -1.97 17.67 3.37
C PHE A 101 -2.97 17.02 2.41
N PRO A 102 -4.27 17.38 2.47
CA PRO A 102 -5.31 16.71 1.67
C PRO A 102 -5.08 16.81 0.16
N ASP A 103 -4.58 17.94 -0.34
CA ASP A 103 -4.30 18.13 -1.78
C ASP A 103 -3.12 17.26 -2.23
N MET A 104 -2.08 17.13 -1.41
CA MET A 104 -0.92 16.27 -1.71
C MET A 104 -1.32 14.79 -1.74
N ASN A 105 -2.11 14.35 -0.76
CA ASN A 105 -2.62 12.98 -0.73
C ASN A 105 -3.49 12.69 -1.96
N GLN A 106 -4.27 13.67 -2.42
CA GLN A 106 -5.07 13.55 -3.63
C GLN A 106 -4.19 13.42 -4.88
N GLU A 107 -3.21 14.31 -5.06
CA GLU A 107 -2.26 14.26 -6.18
C GLU A 107 -1.48 12.93 -6.22
N HIS A 108 -1.08 12.43 -5.05
CA HIS A 108 -0.43 11.13 -4.94
C HIS A 108 -1.35 9.98 -5.31
N ALA A 109 -2.59 9.96 -4.80
CA ALA A 109 -3.57 8.94 -5.16
C ALA A 109 -3.81 8.91 -6.68
N GLU A 110 -3.97 10.06 -7.33
CA GLU A 110 -4.15 10.16 -8.77
C GLU A 110 -2.94 9.59 -9.53
N ARG A 111 -1.71 9.98 -9.15
CA ARG A 111 -0.47 9.47 -9.76
C ARG A 111 -0.26 7.97 -9.54
N LEU A 112 -0.57 7.47 -8.36
CA LEU A 112 -0.46 6.04 -8.04
C LEU A 112 -1.49 5.23 -8.82
N LEU A 113 -2.69 5.76 -9.04
CA LEU A 113 -3.69 5.10 -9.89
C LEU A 113 -3.21 4.97 -11.34
N GLU A 114 -2.63 6.03 -11.90
CA GLU A 114 -2.03 6.00 -13.24
C GLU A 114 -0.88 4.98 -13.32
N THR A 115 0.00 4.99 -12.32
CA THR A 115 1.15 4.08 -12.25
C THR A 115 0.70 2.63 -12.14
N ALA A 116 -0.24 2.33 -11.23
CA ALA A 116 -0.79 0.98 -11.07
C ALA A 116 -1.48 0.50 -12.36
N SER A 117 -2.22 1.37 -13.04
CA SER A 117 -2.87 1.05 -14.32
C SER A 117 -1.86 0.71 -15.41
N ALA A 118 -0.78 1.50 -15.53
CA ALA A 118 0.29 1.26 -16.49
C ALA A 118 1.03 -0.07 -16.20
N LEU A 119 1.38 -0.32 -14.93
CA LEU A 119 2.03 -1.57 -14.51
C LEU A 119 1.13 -2.80 -14.73
N ALA A 120 -0.16 -2.69 -14.41
CA ALA A 120 -1.11 -3.77 -14.63
C ALA A 120 -1.26 -4.08 -16.13
N SER A 121 -1.30 -3.05 -16.98
CA SER A 121 -1.35 -3.21 -18.44
C SER A 121 -0.09 -3.87 -18.97
N PHE A 122 1.09 -3.42 -18.52
CA PHE A 122 2.38 -4.03 -18.87
C PHE A 122 2.42 -5.51 -18.50
N LEU A 123 2.07 -5.85 -17.25
CA LEU A 123 2.02 -7.24 -16.80
C LEU A 123 1.01 -8.05 -17.63
N GLN A 124 -0.16 -7.51 -17.92
CA GLN A 124 -1.15 -8.23 -18.73
C GLN A 124 -0.60 -8.63 -20.11
N GLU A 125 0.28 -7.82 -20.69
CA GLU A 125 0.91 -8.08 -21.99
C GLU A 125 2.09 -9.06 -21.89
N SER A 126 2.91 -9.00 -20.83
CA SER A 126 4.17 -9.77 -20.74
C SER A 126 4.12 -11.02 -19.86
N LEU A 127 3.13 -11.16 -18.97
CA LEU A 127 3.20 -12.08 -17.82
C LEU A 127 3.39 -13.55 -18.20
N VAL A 128 2.73 -14.01 -19.28
CA VAL A 128 2.84 -15.41 -19.72
C VAL A 128 4.26 -15.70 -20.23
N ASP A 129 4.78 -14.83 -21.10
CA ASP A 129 6.13 -14.97 -21.64
C ASP A 129 7.18 -14.85 -20.53
N ASP A 130 6.97 -13.95 -19.57
CA ASP A 130 7.84 -13.78 -18.40
C ASP A 130 7.81 -14.98 -17.46
N TRP A 131 6.69 -15.69 -17.32
CA TRP A 131 6.63 -16.96 -16.58
C TRP A 131 7.48 -18.04 -17.24
N GLU A 132 7.46 -18.13 -18.58
CA GLU A 132 8.28 -19.08 -19.33
C GLU A 132 9.77 -18.70 -19.30
N ALA A 133 10.09 -17.41 -19.33
CA ALA A 133 11.46 -16.89 -19.27
C ALA A 133 12.06 -16.90 -17.85
N GLY A 134 11.23 -16.84 -16.80
CA GLY A 134 11.63 -16.75 -15.40
C GLY A 134 12.68 -17.77 -14.95
N PRO A 135 12.57 -19.07 -15.29
CA PRO A 135 13.59 -20.08 -14.98
C PRO A 135 14.98 -19.75 -15.52
N ASN A 136 15.07 -19.16 -16.72
CA ASN A 136 16.35 -18.75 -17.31
C ASN A 136 16.96 -17.59 -16.53
N ALA A 137 16.14 -16.61 -16.10
CA ALA A 137 16.60 -15.51 -15.24
C ALA A 137 17.06 -16.01 -13.86
N ALA A 138 16.39 -17.02 -13.29
CA ALA A 138 16.83 -17.66 -12.05
C ALA A 138 18.17 -18.40 -12.24
N ASP A 139 18.38 -19.03 -13.39
CA ASP A 139 19.63 -19.71 -13.71
C ASP A 139 20.80 -18.74 -13.93
N ALA A 140 20.55 -17.62 -14.62
CA ALA A 140 21.51 -16.53 -14.76
C ALA A 140 21.95 -15.99 -13.39
N ARG A 141 21.00 -15.76 -12.48
CA ARG A 141 21.28 -15.35 -11.09
C ARG A 141 22.18 -16.33 -10.35
N ARG A 142 21.95 -17.64 -10.51
CA ARG A 142 22.80 -18.67 -9.88
C ARG A 142 24.24 -18.64 -10.41
N ARG A 143 24.43 -18.36 -11.70
CA ARG A 143 25.76 -18.30 -12.32
C ARG A 143 26.53 -17.04 -11.94
N GLN A 144 25.84 -15.92 -11.68
CA GLN A 144 26.47 -14.65 -11.31
C GLN A 144 25.73 -13.92 -10.18
N PRO A 145 25.85 -14.40 -8.93
CA PRO A 145 25.00 -13.93 -7.83
C PRO A 145 25.23 -12.47 -7.40
N GLN A 146 26.39 -11.89 -7.71
CA GLN A 146 26.77 -10.54 -7.28
C GLN A 146 26.55 -9.44 -8.34
N SER A 147 26.46 -9.80 -9.63
CA SER A 147 26.26 -8.83 -10.72
C SER A 147 24.79 -8.45 -10.90
N TRP A 148 23.87 -9.40 -10.63
CA TRP A 148 22.44 -9.20 -10.82
C TRP A 148 21.86 -7.98 -10.08
N TRP A 149 22.33 -7.71 -8.86
CA TRP A 149 21.87 -6.56 -8.08
C TRP A 149 22.44 -5.23 -8.59
N ARG A 150 23.65 -5.24 -9.16
CA ARG A 150 24.37 -4.02 -9.59
C ARG A 150 23.88 -3.45 -10.91
N GLU A 151 23.55 -4.31 -11.87
CA GLU A 151 23.08 -3.88 -13.19
C GLU A 151 21.69 -3.22 -13.11
N ARG A 152 20.89 -3.60 -12.10
CA ARG A 152 19.51 -3.12 -11.92
C ARG A 152 19.36 -1.93 -10.97
N GLU A 153 20.36 -1.67 -10.11
CA GLU A 153 20.43 -0.44 -9.30
C GLU A 153 20.89 0.78 -10.12
N ALA A 154 21.51 0.57 -11.29
CA ALA A 154 22.01 1.63 -12.16
C ALA A 154 20.94 2.26 -13.07
N ASP A 155 19.80 1.57 -13.26
CA ASP A 155 18.69 1.96 -14.13
C ASP A 155 17.47 2.52 -13.36
N GLY A 156 17.62 2.79 -12.05
CA GLY A 156 16.59 3.33 -11.15
C GLY A 156 16.74 4.81 -10.83
#